data_AF-A0A3N5KN71-F1
#
_entry.id   AF-A0A3N5KN71-F1
#
_cell.length_a   1.000
_cell.length_b   1.000
_cell.length_c   1.000
_cell.angle_alpha   90.00
_cell.angle_beta   90.00
_cell.angle_gamma   90.00
#
_symmetry.space_group_name_H-M   'P 1'
#
loop_
_entity.id
_entity.type
_entity.pdbx_description
1 polymer ?
#
loop_
_entity_poly.entity_id
_entity_poly.type
_entity_poly.pdbx_seq_one_letter_code
_entity_poly.pdbx_strand_id
1 'polypeptide(L)'
;MLTRSRQLLAGALLLALGLVLLLHWDTFVSIVTKWTGDSAFSHGLLIVPISLWLCWRKRESVAVAEWGADWLGVVALLGLGVIWFLARATGVLVVEQFAVVAMVPATVLAVLGRRVARELAFPLLFLLLAVPMGRGIVPWLMQNTADIAAAALRLTGVPVVREGMILRIPGGDFEVARACSGLSYLVTGFTLGVLYAYLTYSSWRKRLLFMAASIVVPMVLNGIRAYLVILIAHLTDMRWGTGPEHVTFGRVLFLATMLFLFWIGARWRDPAEPAVRRTIGTENARPRTGRAEGLAILAAIFAVVAPALHLETAVGHARADLEGQRIELPAGAAAWSGPRDDALVWRPVYSGFIAEQAGTYGSAQAGQVDVYVAVYGLGTSGPGEMITYGNRLSSVESESLLAQRNLEIELPGGRLEVREILVPTAL
;
A
#
# COMPACT_ATOMS: atom_id res chain seq x y z
N MET A 1 37.57 12.66 -13.83
CA MET A 1 37.29 13.66 -12.77
C MET A 1 36.07 14.48 -13.17
N LEU A 2 35.08 14.60 -12.28
CA LEU A 2 33.92 15.48 -12.52
C LEU A 2 34.38 16.95 -12.49
N THR A 3 33.80 17.81 -13.33
CA THR A 3 34.06 19.25 -13.27
C THR A 3 33.58 19.81 -11.92
N ARG A 4 34.17 20.91 -11.44
CA ARG A 4 33.76 21.57 -10.18
C ARG A 4 32.26 21.88 -10.13
N SER A 5 31.66 22.24 -11.27
CA SER A 5 30.21 22.45 -11.40
C SER A 5 29.38 21.17 -11.17
N ARG A 6 29.83 20.02 -11.71
CA ARG A 6 29.15 18.74 -11.51
C ARG A 6 29.26 18.24 -10.08
N GLN A 7 30.39 18.49 -9.41
CA GLN A 7 30.54 18.19 -7.98
C GLN A 7 29.57 19.00 -7.12
N LEU A 8 29.39 20.29 -7.41
CA LEU A 8 28.41 21.14 -6.72
C LEU A 8 26.98 20.66 -6.94
N LEU A 9 26.59 20.32 -8.18
CA LEU A 9 25.26 19.80 -8.48
C LEU A 9 25.00 18.43 -7.85
N ALA A 10 26.01 17.54 -7.82
CA ALA A 10 25.90 16.27 -7.12
C ALA A 10 25.73 16.46 -5.60
N GLY A 11 26.49 17.38 -5.00
CA GLY A 11 26.31 17.75 -3.59
C GLY A 11 24.94 18.37 -3.31
N ALA A 12 24.46 19.26 -4.18
CA ALA A 12 23.11 19.84 -4.08
C ALA A 12 22.01 18.79 -4.21
N LEU A 13 22.17 17.81 -5.10
CA LEU A 13 21.22 16.70 -5.24
C LEU A 13 21.17 15.85 -3.97
N LEU A 14 22.33 15.47 -3.41
CA LEU A 14 22.40 14.69 -2.18
C LEU A 14 21.78 15.44 -1.00
N LEU A 15 22.05 16.75 -0.89
CA LEU A 15 21.45 17.60 0.13
C LEU A 15 19.92 17.68 -0.03
N ALA A 16 19.43 17.91 -1.25
CA ALA A 16 18.00 18.02 -1.52
C ALA A 16 17.27 16.69 -1.25
N LEU A 17 17.83 15.55 -1.69
CA LEU A 17 17.27 14.23 -1.39
C LEU A 17 17.31 13.91 0.11
N GLY A 18 18.40 14.27 0.79
CA GLY A 18 18.50 14.12 2.25
C GLY A 18 17.46 14.96 2.98
N LEU A 19 17.18 16.16 2.50
CA LEU A 19 16.17 17.03 3.07
C LEU A 19 14.74 16.51 2.82
N VAL A 20 14.43 16.02 1.62
CA VAL A 20 13.16 15.33 1.33
C VAL A 20 12.98 14.13 2.27
N LEU A 21 14.03 13.34 2.49
CA LEU A 21 14.00 12.20 3.42
C LEU A 21 13.74 12.63 4.86
N LEU A 22 14.43 13.66 5.34
CA LEU A 22 14.31 14.13 6.73
C LEU A 22 12.94 14.78 7.00
N LEU A 23 12.43 15.60 6.08
CA LEU A 23 11.16 16.34 6.28
C LEU A 23 9.92 15.47 6.11
N HIS A 24 10.04 14.37 5.39
CA HIS A 24 8.94 13.43 5.17
C HIS A 24 9.25 12.06 5.79
N TRP A 25 10.05 12.07 6.85
CA TRP A 25 10.53 10.85 7.52
C TRP A 25 9.37 9.94 7.92
N ASP A 26 8.32 10.49 8.55
CA ASP A 26 7.12 9.73 8.96
C ASP A 26 6.45 9.03 7.78
N THR A 27 6.31 9.73 6.64
CA THR A 27 5.72 9.15 5.43
C THR A 27 6.60 8.02 4.90
N PHE A 28 7.94 8.18 4.87
CA PHE A 28 8.86 7.10 4.48
C PHE A 28 8.79 5.90 5.43
N VAL A 29 8.74 6.15 6.73
CA VAL A 29 8.55 5.08 7.74
C VAL A 29 7.23 4.36 7.48
N SER A 30 6.13 5.07 7.21
CA SER A 30 4.83 4.47 6.90
C SER A 30 4.92 3.50 5.71
N ILE A 31 5.69 3.85 4.68
CA ILE A 31 5.91 3.01 3.50
C ILE A 31 6.69 1.75 3.89
N VAL A 32 7.79 1.90 4.62
CA VAL A 32 8.63 0.77 5.05
C VAL A 32 7.86 -0.17 5.98
N THR A 33 7.08 0.38 6.92
CA THR A 33 6.21 -0.41 7.81
C THR A 33 5.22 -1.25 7.03
N LYS A 34 4.65 -0.74 5.91
CA LYS A 34 3.79 -1.56 5.04
C LYS A 34 4.58 -2.65 4.33
N TRP A 35 5.80 -2.37 3.87
CA TRP A 35 6.62 -3.39 3.21
C TRP A 35 7.00 -4.56 4.13
N THR A 36 7.32 -4.27 5.40
CA THR A 36 7.75 -5.28 6.37
C THR A 36 6.59 -5.93 7.12
N GLY A 37 5.48 -5.22 7.30
CA GLY A 37 4.32 -5.70 8.06
C GLY A 37 3.21 -6.33 7.21
N ASP A 38 3.19 -6.08 5.89
CA ASP A 38 2.16 -6.61 5.00
C ASP A 38 2.78 -7.33 3.79
N SER A 39 2.54 -8.65 3.73
CA SER A 39 2.99 -9.52 2.65
C SER A 39 2.49 -9.09 1.25
N ALA A 40 1.42 -8.27 1.16
CA ALA A 40 0.98 -7.70 -0.10
C ALA A 40 1.97 -6.69 -0.71
N PHE A 41 2.74 -6.00 0.14
CA PHE A 41 3.61 -4.89 -0.26
C PHE A 41 5.11 -5.16 -0.08
N SER A 42 5.50 -6.35 0.36
CA SER A 42 6.92 -6.68 0.60
C SER A 42 7.82 -6.57 -0.64
N HIS A 43 7.25 -6.57 -1.86
CA HIS A 43 7.99 -6.32 -3.10
C HIS A 43 8.66 -4.93 -3.12
N GLY A 44 8.15 -3.95 -2.38
CA GLY A 44 8.71 -2.60 -2.28
C GLY A 44 10.17 -2.57 -1.79
N LEU A 45 10.54 -3.51 -0.91
CA LEU A 45 11.93 -3.66 -0.42
C LEU A 45 12.93 -3.90 -1.55
N LEU A 46 12.50 -4.58 -2.63
CA LEU A 46 13.36 -4.87 -3.78
C LEU A 46 13.37 -3.75 -4.82
N ILE A 47 12.32 -2.91 -4.88
CA ILE A 47 12.23 -1.84 -5.87
C ILE A 47 13.33 -0.81 -5.67
N VAL A 48 13.64 -0.44 -4.43
CA VAL A 48 14.69 0.53 -4.10
C VAL A 48 16.07 0.09 -4.61
N PRO A 49 16.62 -1.08 -4.22
CA PRO A 49 17.92 -1.54 -4.71
C PRO A 49 17.92 -1.79 -6.23
N ILE A 50 16.82 -2.26 -6.81
CA ILE A 50 16.71 -2.42 -8.28
C ILE A 50 16.81 -1.05 -8.96
N SER A 51 16.13 -0.03 -8.44
CA SER A 51 16.17 1.34 -8.99
C SER A 51 17.58 1.92 -8.92
N LEU A 52 18.28 1.72 -7.80
CA LEU A 52 19.69 2.13 -7.64
C LEU A 52 20.61 1.42 -8.65
N TRP A 53 20.43 0.10 -8.82
CA TRP A 53 21.16 -0.68 -9.82
C TRP A 53 20.88 -0.20 -11.26
N LEU A 54 19.61 0.12 -11.58
CA LEU A 54 19.22 0.67 -12.88
C LEU A 54 19.86 2.05 -13.14
N CYS A 55 19.90 2.92 -12.11
CA CYS A 55 20.62 4.19 -12.17
C CYS A 55 22.13 3.97 -12.42
N TRP A 56 22.74 3.02 -11.69
CA TRP A 56 24.15 2.67 -11.87
C TRP A 56 24.46 2.17 -13.29
N ARG A 57 23.57 1.36 -13.87
CA ARG A 57 23.71 0.89 -15.25
C ARG A 57 23.70 2.03 -16.27
N LYS A 58 23.06 3.16 -15.95
CA LYS A 58 22.98 4.36 -16.80
C LYS A 58 24.10 5.39 -16.54
N ARG A 59 25.08 5.10 -15.67
CA ARG A 59 26.15 6.05 -15.27
C ARG A 59 26.93 6.65 -16.44
N GLU A 60 27.19 5.88 -17.49
CA GLU A 60 27.93 6.35 -18.67
C GLU A 60 27.09 7.34 -19.50
N SER A 61 25.80 7.05 -19.70
CA SER A 61 24.85 7.96 -20.36
C SER A 61 24.68 9.25 -19.56
N VAL A 62 24.60 9.16 -18.23
CA VAL A 62 24.49 10.34 -17.34
C VAL A 62 25.78 11.16 -17.32
N ALA A 63 26.95 10.52 -17.45
CA ALA A 63 28.24 11.20 -17.48
C ALA A 63 28.43 12.08 -18.73
N VAL A 64 27.84 11.70 -19.87
CA VAL A 64 27.89 12.48 -21.12
C VAL A 64 26.72 13.46 -21.28
N ALA A 65 25.64 13.30 -20.52
CA ALA A 65 24.53 14.23 -20.52
C ALA A 65 24.93 15.62 -20.02
N GLU A 66 24.24 16.65 -20.51
CA GLU A 66 24.36 18.01 -19.96
C GLU A 66 23.58 18.10 -18.64
N TRP A 67 24.24 18.64 -17.63
CA TRP A 67 23.68 18.88 -16.31
C TRP A 67 23.30 20.35 -16.21
N GLY A 68 22.09 20.63 -15.76
CA GLY A 68 21.62 22.00 -15.55
C GLY A 68 20.24 21.99 -14.92
N ALA A 69 20.00 22.88 -13.96
CA ALA A 69 18.73 22.92 -13.25
C ALA A 69 17.54 23.17 -14.20
N ASP A 70 16.36 22.65 -13.83
CA ASP A 70 15.14 22.84 -14.62
C ASP A 70 13.98 23.34 -13.76
N TRP A 71 13.39 24.46 -14.17
CA TRP A 71 12.25 25.07 -13.47
C TRP A 71 11.04 24.14 -13.40
N LEU A 72 10.87 23.22 -14.37
CA LEU A 72 9.77 22.27 -14.33
C LEU A 72 9.93 21.28 -13.17
N GLY A 73 11.16 20.89 -12.85
CA GLY A 73 11.42 20.07 -11.67
C GLY A 73 11.08 20.81 -10.37
N VAL A 74 11.38 22.11 -10.32
CA VAL A 74 11.04 22.98 -9.19
C VAL A 74 9.53 23.10 -9.02
N VAL A 75 8.79 23.38 -10.10
CA VAL A 75 7.32 23.47 -10.07
C VAL A 75 6.69 22.13 -9.71
N ALA A 76 7.23 21.02 -10.24
CA ALA A 76 6.78 19.68 -9.87
C ALA A 76 7.01 19.40 -8.39
N LEU A 77 8.18 19.76 -7.84
CA LEU A 77 8.49 19.59 -6.42
C LEU A 77 7.55 20.40 -5.52
N LEU A 78 7.28 21.66 -5.88
CA LEU A 78 6.31 22.52 -5.19
C LEU A 78 4.89 21.94 -5.23
N GLY A 79 4.43 21.52 -6.42
CA GLY A 79 3.11 20.91 -6.59
C GLY A 79 2.97 19.61 -5.78
N LEU A 80 4.00 18.76 -5.77
CA LEU A 80 4.02 17.55 -4.96
C LEU A 80 4.06 17.85 -3.46
N GLY A 81 4.73 18.93 -3.04
CA GLY A 81 4.70 19.43 -1.66
C GLY A 81 3.29 19.82 -1.22
N VAL A 82 2.58 20.55 -2.06
CA VAL A 82 1.17 20.93 -1.81
C VAL A 82 0.26 19.69 -1.79
N ILE A 83 0.43 18.76 -2.73
CA ILE A 83 -0.35 17.51 -2.77
C ILE A 83 -0.09 16.68 -1.50
N TRP A 84 1.17 16.56 -1.09
CA TRP A 84 1.54 15.85 0.15
C TRP A 84 0.90 16.51 1.37
N PHE A 85 0.98 17.84 1.47
CA PHE A 85 0.38 18.61 2.57
C PHE A 85 -1.14 18.40 2.62
N LEU A 86 -1.83 18.53 1.48
CA LEU A 86 -3.28 18.33 1.41
C LEU A 86 -3.67 16.88 1.73
N ALA A 87 -2.91 15.89 1.24
CA ALA A 87 -3.15 14.48 1.53
C ALA A 87 -2.99 14.18 3.02
N ARG A 88 -1.95 14.74 3.65
CA ARG A 88 -1.73 14.64 5.09
C ARG A 88 -2.79 15.39 5.89
N ALA A 89 -3.26 16.55 5.42
CA ALA A 89 -4.35 17.27 6.07
C ALA A 89 -5.71 16.56 5.97
N THR A 90 -5.91 15.75 4.92
CA THR A 90 -7.20 15.07 4.64
C THR A 90 -7.22 13.59 5.00
N GLY A 91 -6.13 13.02 5.51
CA GLY A 91 -6.10 11.59 5.89
C GLY A 91 -5.83 10.63 4.72
N VAL A 92 -5.46 11.10 3.54
CA VAL A 92 -5.31 10.25 2.35
C VAL A 92 -3.88 9.72 2.23
N LEU A 93 -3.54 8.74 3.07
CA LEU A 93 -2.18 8.19 3.20
C LEU A 93 -1.57 7.73 1.86
N VAL A 94 -2.33 7.07 0.98
CA VAL A 94 -1.79 6.59 -0.30
C VAL A 94 -1.31 7.75 -1.20
N VAL A 95 -2.00 8.90 -1.15
CA VAL A 95 -1.62 10.10 -1.91
C VAL A 95 -0.42 10.78 -1.25
N GLU A 96 -0.37 10.80 0.08
CA GLU A 96 0.79 11.26 0.86
C GLU A 96 2.05 10.48 0.47
N GLN A 97 1.98 9.14 0.47
CA GLN A 97 3.07 8.24 0.11
C GLN A 97 3.48 8.37 -1.37
N PHE A 98 2.50 8.50 -2.27
CA PHE A 98 2.80 8.71 -3.69
C PHE A 98 3.53 10.04 -3.93
N ALA A 99 3.06 11.11 -3.28
CA ALA A 99 3.65 12.43 -3.43
C ALA A 99 5.13 12.45 -3.01
N VAL A 100 5.46 11.89 -1.84
CA VAL A 100 6.85 11.89 -1.35
C VAL A 100 7.78 11.05 -2.24
N VAL A 101 7.32 9.90 -2.74
CA VAL A 101 8.15 9.08 -3.66
C VAL A 101 8.33 9.79 -5.00
N ALA A 102 7.31 10.51 -5.48
CA ALA A 102 7.39 11.33 -6.69
C ALA A 102 8.28 12.57 -6.55
N MET A 103 8.55 13.05 -5.33
CA MET A 103 9.52 14.13 -5.10
C MET A 103 10.95 13.72 -5.48
N VAL A 104 11.28 12.43 -5.46
CA VAL A 104 12.61 11.94 -5.87
C VAL A 104 12.89 12.23 -7.36
N PRO A 105 12.06 11.78 -8.33
CA PRO A 105 12.22 12.18 -9.73
C PRO A 105 12.16 13.70 -9.94
N ALA A 106 11.27 14.40 -9.22
CA ALA A 106 11.16 15.85 -9.34
C ALA A 106 12.44 16.57 -8.89
N THR A 107 13.08 16.09 -7.82
CA THR A 107 14.36 16.61 -7.31
C THR A 107 15.48 16.38 -8.30
N VAL A 108 15.56 15.18 -8.89
CA VAL A 108 16.55 14.88 -9.95
C VAL A 108 16.34 15.80 -11.15
N LEU A 109 15.10 16.03 -11.57
CA LEU A 109 14.76 16.96 -12.65
C LEU A 109 15.13 18.41 -12.29
N ALA A 110 14.85 18.84 -11.05
CA ALA A 110 15.12 20.20 -10.59
C ALA A 110 16.61 20.52 -10.53
N VAL A 111 17.44 19.56 -10.08
CA VAL A 111 18.88 19.78 -9.84
C VAL A 111 19.73 19.39 -11.04
N LEU A 112 19.48 18.22 -11.65
CA LEU A 112 20.32 17.70 -12.75
C LEU A 112 19.76 17.99 -14.14
N GLY A 113 18.47 18.33 -14.24
CA GLY A 113 17.84 18.78 -15.47
C GLY A 113 17.15 17.69 -16.29
N ARG A 114 16.41 18.13 -17.31
CA ARG A 114 15.63 17.26 -18.22
C ARG A 114 16.45 16.18 -18.91
N ARG A 115 17.69 16.48 -19.32
CA ARG A 115 18.51 15.51 -20.07
C ARG A 115 18.90 14.33 -19.18
N VAL A 116 19.39 14.60 -17.97
CA VAL A 116 19.71 13.55 -16.99
C VAL A 116 18.45 12.82 -16.52
N ALA A 117 17.38 13.55 -16.21
CA ALA A 117 16.12 12.95 -15.79
C ALA A 117 15.51 12.04 -16.87
N ARG A 118 15.68 12.36 -18.16
CA ARG A 118 15.24 11.51 -19.27
C ARG A 118 16.04 10.22 -19.38
N GLU A 119 17.37 10.28 -19.20
CA GLU A 119 18.22 9.08 -19.18
C GLU A 119 17.87 8.15 -18.00
N LEU A 120 17.47 8.74 -16.88
CA LEU A 120 17.05 8.05 -15.66
C LEU A 120 15.53 7.85 -15.54
N ALA A 121 14.75 8.18 -16.56
CA ALA A 121 13.29 8.23 -16.45
C ALA A 121 12.70 6.89 -16.01
N PHE A 122 13.18 5.78 -16.57
CA PHE A 122 12.73 4.45 -16.16
C PHE A 122 13.10 4.12 -14.69
N PRO A 123 14.38 4.17 -14.26
CA PRO A 123 14.73 3.94 -12.86
C PRO A 123 13.95 4.81 -11.88
N LEU A 124 13.74 6.09 -12.21
CA LEU A 124 13.06 7.04 -11.33
C LEU A 124 11.55 6.80 -11.27
N LEU A 125 10.91 6.47 -12.39
CA LEU A 125 9.48 6.14 -12.41
C LEU A 125 9.21 4.75 -11.83
N PHE A 126 10.17 3.82 -11.93
CA PHE A 126 10.07 2.49 -11.33
C PHE A 126 9.99 2.57 -9.80
N LEU A 127 10.62 3.57 -9.16
CA LEU A 127 10.45 3.84 -7.72
C LEU A 127 8.99 4.07 -7.31
N LEU A 128 8.14 4.63 -8.18
CA LEU A 128 6.74 4.88 -7.86
C LEU A 128 5.96 3.57 -7.62
N LEU A 129 6.43 2.44 -8.16
CA LEU A 129 5.85 1.12 -7.88
C LEU A 129 6.14 0.64 -6.46
N ALA A 130 7.03 1.30 -5.73
CA ALA A 130 7.31 0.98 -4.33
C ALA A 130 6.22 1.51 -3.38
N VAL A 131 5.37 2.43 -3.85
CA VAL A 131 4.26 2.98 -3.06
C VAL A 131 3.23 1.87 -2.79
N PRO A 132 2.89 1.58 -1.52
CA PRO A 132 1.99 0.49 -1.18
C PRO A 132 0.53 0.88 -1.48
N MET A 133 0.11 0.67 -2.74
CA MET A 133 -1.21 1.01 -3.25
C MET A 133 -1.99 -0.21 -3.76
N GLY A 134 -3.31 -0.09 -3.91
CA GLY A 134 -4.17 -1.14 -4.47
C GLY A 134 -5.06 -1.87 -3.45
N ARG A 135 -5.04 -1.47 -2.17
CA ARG A 135 -6.02 -2.00 -1.19
C ARG A 135 -7.47 -1.73 -1.61
N GLY A 136 -7.73 -0.59 -2.26
CA GLY A 136 -9.07 -0.23 -2.74
C GLY A 136 -9.65 -1.19 -3.79
N ILE A 137 -8.82 -1.94 -4.51
CA ILE A 137 -9.29 -2.93 -5.50
C ILE A 137 -9.45 -4.34 -4.91
N VAL A 138 -9.12 -4.56 -3.64
CA VAL A 138 -9.23 -5.89 -2.99
C VAL A 138 -10.64 -6.47 -3.06
N PRO A 139 -11.73 -5.73 -2.79
CA PRO A 139 -13.09 -6.29 -2.90
C PRO A 139 -13.40 -6.77 -4.33
N TRP A 140 -12.94 -6.02 -5.33
CA TRP A 140 -13.12 -6.39 -6.73
C TRP A 140 -12.30 -7.64 -7.10
N LEU A 141 -11.04 -7.73 -6.66
CA LEU A 141 -10.20 -8.91 -6.87
C LEU A 141 -10.76 -10.16 -6.19
N MET A 142 -11.30 -9.99 -4.99
CA MET A 142 -11.98 -11.04 -4.25
C MET A 142 -13.18 -11.57 -5.04
N GLN A 143 -14.06 -10.69 -5.51
CA GLN A 143 -15.23 -11.09 -6.31
C GLN A 143 -14.81 -11.88 -7.56
N ASN A 144 -13.85 -11.38 -8.33
CA ASN A 144 -13.33 -12.08 -9.51
C ASN A 144 -12.74 -13.45 -9.16
N THR A 145 -12.04 -13.56 -8.03
CA THR A 145 -11.48 -14.83 -7.55
C THR A 145 -12.60 -15.83 -7.23
N ALA A 146 -13.65 -15.39 -6.54
CA ALA A 146 -14.82 -16.22 -6.23
C ALA A 146 -15.59 -16.62 -7.50
N ASP A 147 -15.74 -15.72 -8.46
CA ASP A 147 -16.37 -15.99 -9.76
C ASP A 147 -15.64 -17.07 -10.55
N ILE A 148 -14.32 -16.92 -10.71
CA ILE A 148 -13.48 -17.88 -11.42
C ILE A 148 -13.50 -19.22 -10.68
N ALA A 149 -13.40 -19.21 -9.36
CA ALA A 149 -13.38 -20.43 -8.56
C ALA A 149 -14.71 -21.20 -8.67
N ALA A 150 -15.84 -20.51 -8.53
CA ALA A 150 -17.16 -21.11 -8.65
C ALA A 150 -17.41 -21.65 -10.07
N ALA A 151 -17.02 -20.89 -11.10
CA ALA A 151 -17.13 -21.35 -12.49
C ALA A 151 -16.29 -22.62 -12.72
N ALA A 152 -15.05 -22.65 -12.25
CA ALA A 152 -14.17 -23.81 -12.39
C ALA A 152 -14.70 -25.05 -11.65
N LEU A 153 -15.24 -24.90 -10.44
CA LEU A 153 -15.88 -26.00 -9.70
C LEU A 153 -17.11 -26.57 -10.44
N ARG A 154 -17.95 -25.69 -11.01
CA ARG A 154 -19.10 -26.13 -11.82
C ARG A 154 -18.65 -26.89 -13.07
N LEU A 155 -17.59 -26.41 -13.73
CA LEU A 155 -17.02 -27.06 -14.91
C LEU A 155 -16.46 -28.46 -14.60
N THR A 156 -15.96 -28.69 -13.38
CA THR A 156 -15.47 -30.01 -12.95
C THR A 156 -16.52 -30.89 -12.29
N GLY A 157 -17.77 -30.46 -12.25
CA GLY A 157 -18.90 -31.24 -11.73
C GLY A 157 -19.08 -31.18 -10.21
N VAL A 158 -18.36 -30.29 -9.51
CA VAL A 158 -18.56 -30.08 -8.06
C VAL A 158 -19.75 -29.13 -7.86
N PRO A 159 -20.83 -29.55 -7.17
CA PRO A 159 -21.94 -28.66 -6.86
C PRO A 159 -21.46 -27.50 -5.98
N VAL A 160 -21.71 -26.26 -6.40
CA VAL A 160 -21.30 -25.07 -5.67
C VAL A 160 -22.37 -23.98 -5.68
N VAL A 161 -22.72 -23.51 -4.49
CA VAL A 161 -23.56 -22.33 -4.27
C VAL A 161 -22.69 -21.18 -3.80
N ARG A 162 -22.83 -20.01 -4.43
CA ARG A 162 -22.09 -18.81 -4.05
C ARG A 162 -23.02 -17.83 -3.38
N GLU A 163 -22.68 -17.41 -2.17
CA GLU A 163 -23.34 -16.35 -1.42
C GLU A 163 -22.30 -15.27 -1.06
N GLY A 164 -22.27 -14.19 -1.83
CA GLY A 164 -21.26 -13.14 -1.68
C GLY A 164 -19.84 -13.69 -1.89
N MET A 165 -19.07 -13.76 -0.80
CA MET A 165 -17.68 -14.25 -0.78
C MET A 165 -17.54 -15.70 -0.29
N ILE A 166 -18.66 -16.34 0.06
CA ILE A 166 -18.70 -17.71 0.55
C ILE A 166 -19.09 -18.65 -0.60
N LEU A 167 -18.30 -19.71 -0.79
CA LEU A 167 -18.57 -20.81 -1.70
C LEU A 167 -18.92 -22.05 -0.87
N ARG A 168 -20.16 -22.52 -0.98
CA ARG A 168 -20.64 -23.73 -0.31
C ARG A 168 -20.58 -24.92 -1.25
N ILE A 169 -19.90 -25.98 -0.84
CA ILE A 169 -19.82 -27.27 -1.54
C ILE A 169 -20.21 -28.40 -0.57
N PRO A 170 -20.52 -29.62 -1.05
CA PRO A 170 -20.91 -30.73 -0.16
C PRO A 170 -19.88 -31.06 0.93
N GLY A 171 -18.60 -30.80 0.68
CA GLY A 171 -17.53 -31.02 1.65
C GLY A 171 -17.42 -29.95 2.74
N GLY A 172 -17.98 -28.76 2.54
CA GLY A 172 -17.86 -27.64 3.48
C GLY A 172 -17.95 -26.26 2.82
N ASP A 173 -17.84 -25.23 3.66
CA ASP A 173 -17.93 -23.81 3.25
C ASP A 173 -16.54 -23.19 3.16
N PHE A 174 -16.30 -22.44 2.08
CA PHE A 174 -15.03 -21.75 1.82
C PHE A 174 -15.27 -20.25 1.66
N GLU A 175 -14.60 -19.44 2.46
CA GLU A 175 -14.60 -18.00 2.31
C GLU A 175 -13.36 -17.55 1.53
N VAL A 176 -13.57 -16.73 0.49
CA VAL A 176 -12.46 -16.01 -0.15
C VAL A 176 -12.09 -14.83 0.74
N ALA A 177 -11.23 -15.08 1.72
CA ALA A 177 -10.73 -14.06 2.63
C ALA A 177 -9.82 -13.03 1.93
N ARG A 178 -9.56 -11.90 2.60
CA ARG A 178 -8.69 -10.82 2.08
C ARG A 178 -7.29 -11.32 1.66
N ALA A 179 -6.73 -12.28 2.40
CA ALA A 179 -5.45 -12.90 2.07
C ALA A 179 -5.47 -13.66 0.73
N CYS A 180 -6.64 -14.16 0.30
CA CYS A 180 -6.83 -14.89 -0.94
C CYS A 180 -7.13 -13.99 -2.15
N SER A 181 -7.30 -12.68 -1.94
CA SER A 181 -7.56 -11.69 -3.01
C SER A 181 -6.53 -11.68 -4.14
N GLY A 182 -5.30 -12.13 -3.88
CA GLY A 182 -4.23 -12.16 -4.88
C GLY A 182 -3.56 -10.83 -5.15
N LEU A 183 -3.84 -9.80 -4.33
CA LEU A 183 -3.20 -8.49 -4.47
C LEU A 183 -1.68 -8.57 -4.48
N SER A 184 -1.09 -9.37 -3.58
CA SER A 184 0.36 -9.57 -3.49
C SER A 184 0.97 -10.07 -4.81
N TYR A 185 0.33 -11.07 -5.43
CA TYR A 185 0.76 -11.65 -6.70
C TYR A 185 0.52 -10.71 -7.86
N LEU A 186 -0.56 -9.94 -7.84
CA LEU A 186 -0.84 -8.94 -8.85
C LEU A 186 0.21 -7.83 -8.85
N VAL A 187 0.45 -7.19 -7.71
CA VAL A 187 1.38 -6.04 -7.64
C VAL A 187 2.83 -6.50 -7.84
N THR A 188 3.23 -7.63 -7.25
CA THR A 188 4.57 -8.19 -7.46
C THR A 188 4.77 -8.63 -8.91
N GLY A 189 3.79 -9.33 -9.49
CA GLY A 189 3.83 -9.79 -10.88
C GLY A 189 3.87 -8.63 -11.87
N PHE A 190 3.06 -7.59 -11.65
CA PHE A 190 3.10 -6.38 -12.45
C PHE A 190 4.45 -5.65 -12.35
N THR A 191 5.00 -5.50 -11.15
CA THR A 191 6.30 -4.87 -10.92
C THR A 191 7.42 -5.60 -11.68
N LEU A 192 7.49 -6.91 -11.53
CA LEU A 192 8.45 -7.74 -12.27
C LEU A 192 8.20 -7.67 -13.78
N GLY A 193 6.94 -7.62 -14.18
CA GLY A 193 6.53 -7.46 -15.57
C GLY A 193 7.03 -6.17 -16.20
N VAL A 194 6.88 -5.04 -15.51
CA VAL A 194 7.40 -3.73 -15.92
C VAL A 194 8.93 -3.76 -16.04
N LEU A 195 9.62 -4.33 -15.05
CA LEU A 195 11.08 -4.48 -15.08
C LEU A 195 11.54 -5.34 -16.25
N TYR A 196 10.93 -6.52 -16.42
CA TYR A 196 11.25 -7.45 -17.50
C TYR A 196 11.01 -6.82 -18.87
N ALA A 197 9.86 -6.16 -19.05
CA ALA A 197 9.51 -5.50 -20.30
C ALA A 197 10.53 -4.42 -20.69
N TYR A 198 10.98 -3.62 -19.74
CA TYR A 198 12.01 -2.60 -19.98
C TYR A 198 13.36 -3.20 -20.35
N LEU A 199 13.77 -4.29 -19.69
CA LEU A 199 15.06 -4.94 -19.92
C LEU A 199 15.11 -5.76 -21.21
N THR A 200 13.97 -6.24 -21.70
CA THR A 200 13.89 -7.25 -22.75
C THR A 200 13.40 -6.71 -24.10
N TYR A 201 12.51 -5.72 -24.12
CA TYR A 201 11.89 -5.21 -25.36
C TYR A 201 12.33 -3.78 -25.67
N SER A 202 12.56 -3.47 -26.96
CA SER A 202 12.74 -2.10 -27.45
C SER A 202 11.39 -1.48 -27.87
N SER A 203 10.47 -2.29 -28.40
CA SER A 203 9.15 -1.82 -28.85
C SER A 203 8.20 -1.50 -27.69
N TRP A 204 7.67 -0.27 -27.66
CA TRP A 204 6.69 0.16 -26.66
C TRP A 204 5.41 -0.69 -26.68
N ARG A 205 5.00 -1.19 -27.85
CA ARG A 205 3.82 -2.06 -27.99
C ARG A 205 4.03 -3.40 -27.29
N LYS A 206 5.21 -4.02 -27.47
CA LYS A 206 5.57 -5.26 -26.78
C LYS A 206 5.64 -5.07 -25.27
N ARG A 207 6.18 -3.92 -24.82
CA ARG A 207 6.20 -3.56 -23.40
C ARG A 207 4.81 -3.46 -22.81
N LEU A 208 3.91 -2.71 -23.44
CA LEU A 208 2.53 -2.57 -22.97
C LEU A 208 1.77 -3.90 -22.97
N LEU A 209 1.94 -4.72 -24.02
CA LEU A 209 1.31 -6.03 -24.08
C LEU A 209 1.81 -6.95 -22.95
N PHE A 210 3.11 -6.97 -22.70
CA PHE A 210 3.69 -7.76 -21.62
C PHE A 210 3.26 -7.26 -20.23
N MET A 211 3.21 -5.94 -20.04
CA MET A 211 2.68 -5.32 -18.82
C MET A 211 1.21 -5.68 -18.59
N ALA A 212 0.38 -5.64 -19.64
CA ALA A 212 -1.02 -6.05 -19.57
C ALA A 212 -1.16 -7.55 -19.23
N ALA A 213 -0.35 -8.41 -19.86
CA ALA A 213 -0.30 -9.83 -19.52
C ALA A 213 0.13 -10.05 -18.06
N SER A 214 1.06 -9.24 -17.55
CA SER A 214 1.53 -9.29 -16.15
C SER A 214 0.48 -8.83 -15.12
N ILE A 215 -0.65 -8.29 -15.58
CA ILE A 215 -1.84 -7.97 -14.75
C ILE A 215 -2.86 -9.11 -14.88
N VAL A 216 -3.25 -9.42 -16.11
CA VAL A 216 -4.36 -10.33 -16.41
C VAL A 216 -4.02 -11.77 -15.99
N VAL A 217 -2.82 -12.26 -16.32
CA VAL A 217 -2.46 -13.66 -16.07
C VAL A 217 -2.39 -13.97 -14.57
N PRO A 218 -1.70 -13.18 -13.71
CA PRO A 218 -1.73 -13.42 -12.27
C PRO A 218 -3.13 -13.34 -11.66
N MET A 219 -3.98 -12.43 -12.16
CA MET A 219 -5.36 -12.31 -11.69
C MET A 219 -6.19 -13.58 -11.99
N VAL A 220 -6.11 -14.10 -13.22
CA VAL A 220 -6.81 -15.35 -13.60
C VAL A 220 -6.25 -16.55 -12.85
N LEU A 221 -4.92 -16.65 -12.76
CA LEU A 221 -4.23 -17.73 -12.06
C LEU A 221 -4.53 -17.71 -10.56
N ASN A 222 -4.79 -16.53 -9.96
CA ASN A 222 -5.25 -16.43 -8.58
C ASN A 222 -6.64 -17.06 -8.37
N GLY A 223 -7.56 -16.87 -9.32
CA GLY A 223 -8.86 -17.55 -9.33
C GLY A 223 -8.71 -19.07 -9.45
N ILE A 224 -7.86 -19.52 -10.38
CA ILE A 224 -7.54 -20.95 -10.55
C ILE A 224 -6.89 -21.52 -9.28
N ARG A 225 -6.00 -20.78 -8.63
CA ARG A 225 -5.40 -21.18 -7.34
C ARG A 225 -6.48 -21.44 -6.30
N ALA A 226 -7.42 -20.50 -6.14
CA ALA A 226 -8.52 -20.65 -5.17
C ALA A 226 -9.37 -21.88 -5.48
N TYR A 227 -9.72 -22.09 -6.75
CA TYR A 227 -10.39 -23.31 -7.20
C TYR A 227 -9.60 -24.58 -6.85
N LEU A 228 -8.30 -24.63 -7.14
CA LEU A 228 -7.47 -25.81 -6.89
C LEU A 228 -7.38 -26.13 -5.40
N VAL A 229 -7.28 -25.11 -4.54
CA VAL A 229 -7.30 -25.29 -3.09
C VAL A 229 -8.63 -25.88 -2.62
N ILE A 230 -9.77 -25.35 -3.09
CA ILE A 230 -11.11 -25.86 -2.74
C ILE A 230 -11.29 -27.29 -3.26
N LEU A 231 -10.84 -27.58 -4.48
CA LEU A 231 -10.95 -28.91 -5.07
C LEU A 231 -10.11 -29.94 -4.32
N ILE A 232 -8.86 -29.61 -3.98
CA ILE A 232 -7.99 -30.50 -3.20
C ILE A 232 -8.62 -30.77 -1.83
N ALA A 233 -9.16 -29.75 -1.18
CA ALA A 233 -9.86 -29.89 0.09
C ALA A 233 -11.10 -30.80 -0.04
N HIS A 234 -11.88 -30.65 -1.11
CA HIS A 234 -13.02 -31.52 -1.39
C HIS A 234 -12.60 -32.99 -1.63
N LEU A 235 -11.56 -33.23 -2.43
CA LEU A 235 -11.11 -34.57 -2.79
C LEU A 235 -10.37 -35.31 -1.67
N THR A 236 -9.92 -34.60 -0.64
CA THR A 236 -9.14 -35.16 0.47
C THR A 236 -9.90 -35.16 1.80
N ASP A 237 -11.22 -34.97 1.76
CA ASP A 237 -12.07 -34.85 2.96
C ASP A 237 -11.52 -33.82 3.96
N MET A 238 -11.15 -32.64 3.46
CA MET A 238 -10.59 -31.52 4.22
C MET A 238 -9.25 -31.76 4.92
N ARG A 239 -8.54 -32.85 4.59
CA ARG A 239 -7.20 -33.13 5.14
C ARG A 239 -6.12 -32.21 4.60
N TRP A 240 -6.27 -31.71 3.37
CA TRP A 240 -5.32 -30.83 2.69
C TRP A 240 -6.03 -29.61 2.10
N GLY A 241 -5.42 -28.43 2.20
CA GLY A 241 -5.92 -27.20 1.59
C GLY A 241 -6.63 -26.24 2.56
N THR A 242 -6.84 -26.67 3.81
CA THR A 242 -7.40 -25.85 4.90
C THR A 242 -6.31 -25.31 5.82
N GLY A 243 -5.11 -25.91 5.83
CA GLY A 243 -3.96 -25.52 6.64
C GLY A 243 -2.87 -24.75 5.87
N PRO A 244 -1.68 -24.52 6.45
CA PRO A 244 -0.61 -23.66 5.90
C PRO A 244 -0.09 -24.09 4.51
N GLU A 245 -0.36 -25.32 4.09
CA GLU A 245 -0.05 -25.85 2.77
C GLU A 245 -0.59 -24.99 1.62
N HIS A 246 -1.77 -24.37 1.77
CA HIS A 246 -2.36 -23.56 0.68
C HIS A 246 -1.55 -22.26 0.43
N VAL A 247 -0.90 -21.71 1.46
CA VAL A 247 -0.02 -20.54 1.33
C VAL A 247 1.24 -20.90 0.56
N THR A 248 1.85 -22.05 0.88
CA THR A 248 3.04 -22.56 0.16
C THR A 248 2.70 -22.88 -1.29
N PHE A 249 1.58 -23.57 -1.52
CA PHE A 249 1.07 -23.87 -2.85
C PHE A 249 0.89 -22.59 -3.68
N GLY A 250 0.31 -21.54 -3.11
CA GLY A 250 0.16 -20.26 -3.77
C GLY A 250 1.50 -19.63 -4.21
N ARG A 251 2.53 -19.70 -3.37
CA ARG A 251 3.87 -19.17 -3.69
C ARG A 251 4.51 -19.94 -4.85
N VAL A 252 4.40 -21.27 -4.84
CA VAL A 252 4.92 -22.13 -5.92
C VAL A 252 4.19 -21.85 -7.24
N LEU A 253 2.86 -21.77 -7.21
CA LEU A 253 2.07 -21.47 -8.40
C LEU A 253 2.40 -20.08 -8.96
N PHE A 254 2.57 -19.07 -8.10
CA PHE A 254 2.99 -17.74 -8.52
C PHE A 254 4.37 -17.77 -9.20
N LEU A 255 5.34 -18.45 -8.61
CA LEU A 255 6.68 -18.59 -9.20
C LEU A 255 6.61 -19.28 -10.56
N ALA A 256 5.88 -20.40 -10.66
CA ALA A 256 5.68 -21.10 -11.92
C ALA A 256 5.02 -20.21 -12.98
N THR A 257 4.01 -19.42 -12.60
CA THR A 257 3.32 -18.46 -13.47
C THR A 257 4.28 -17.40 -14.01
N MET A 258 5.10 -16.82 -13.14
CA MET A 258 6.10 -15.81 -13.54
C MET A 258 7.16 -16.41 -14.47
N LEU A 259 7.68 -17.59 -14.16
CA LEU A 259 8.64 -18.28 -15.01
C LEU A 259 8.05 -18.59 -16.39
N PHE A 260 6.79 -19.02 -16.45
CA PHE A 260 6.08 -19.26 -17.69
C PHE A 260 5.89 -17.98 -18.51
N LEU A 261 5.48 -16.88 -17.87
CA LEU A 261 5.38 -15.57 -18.53
C LEU A 261 6.73 -15.09 -19.06
N PHE A 262 7.81 -15.22 -18.29
CA PHE A 262 9.15 -14.85 -18.76
C PHE A 262 9.66 -15.78 -19.86
N TRP A 263 9.31 -17.06 -19.84
CA TRP A 263 9.66 -18.01 -20.89
C TRP A 263 8.97 -17.65 -22.21
N ILE A 264 7.67 -17.36 -22.19
CA ILE A 264 6.94 -16.84 -23.35
C ILE A 264 7.55 -15.50 -23.78
N GLY A 265 7.77 -14.60 -22.82
CA GLY A 265 8.30 -13.27 -23.07
C GLY A 265 9.66 -13.31 -23.77
N ALA A 266 10.52 -14.25 -23.38
CA ALA A 266 11.86 -14.42 -23.94
C ALA A 266 11.82 -14.83 -25.41
N ARG A 267 10.76 -15.52 -25.86
CA ARG A 267 10.57 -15.90 -27.27
C ARG A 267 10.33 -14.71 -28.20
N TRP A 268 9.86 -13.59 -27.66
CA TRP A 268 9.63 -12.35 -28.42
C TRP A 268 10.67 -11.26 -28.17
N ARG A 269 11.78 -11.62 -27.50
CA ARG A 269 12.87 -10.71 -27.20
C ARG A 269 13.38 -10.05 -28.48
N ASP A 270 13.44 -8.73 -28.45
CA ASP A 270 14.01 -7.98 -29.56
C ASP A 270 15.52 -8.29 -29.64
N PRO A 271 16.09 -8.45 -30.85
CA PRO A 271 17.54 -8.47 -31.02
C PRO A 271 18.13 -7.25 -30.32
N ALA A 272 19.29 -7.41 -29.69
CA ALA A 272 19.93 -6.27 -29.04
C ALA A 272 20.13 -5.16 -30.09
N GLU A 273 19.32 -4.10 -30.01
CA GLU A 273 19.55 -2.93 -30.84
C GLU A 273 20.95 -2.42 -30.46
N PRO A 274 21.87 -2.26 -31.44
CA PRO A 274 23.12 -1.60 -31.17
C PRO A 274 22.76 -0.25 -30.56
N ALA A 275 23.42 0.12 -29.46
CA ALA A 275 23.14 1.37 -28.77
C ALA A 275 23.23 2.50 -29.80
N VAL A 276 22.08 2.96 -30.31
CA VAL A 276 22.03 4.10 -31.22
C VAL A 276 22.45 5.25 -30.34
N ARG A 277 23.72 5.62 -30.45
CA ARG A 277 24.26 6.84 -29.89
C ARG A 277 23.50 7.95 -30.60
N ARG A 278 22.36 8.35 -30.03
CA ARG A 278 21.67 9.57 -30.44
C ARG A 278 22.68 10.68 -30.24
N THR A 279 23.32 11.08 -31.32
CA THR A 279 23.97 12.37 -31.48
C THR A 279 22.85 13.39 -31.32
N ILE A 280 22.54 13.74 -30.08
CA ILE A 280 21.74 14.91 -29.78
C ILE A 280 22.55 16.06 -30.37
N GLY A 281 21.99 16.71 -31.39
CA GLY A 281 22.56 17.91 -31.97
C GLY A 281 22.92 18.87 -30.84
N THR A 282 24.14 19.37 -30.88
CA THR A 282 24.62 20.46 -30.04
C THR A 282 23.84 21.72 -30.43
N GLU A 283 22.59 21.82 -30.01
CA GLU A 283 22.00 23.14 -29.83
C GLU A 283 22.76 23.79 -28.68
N ASN A 284 23.45 24.87 -29.01
CA ASN A 284 24.19 25.73 -28.11
C ASN A 284 23.26 26.32 -27.04
N ALA A 285 22.89 25.52 -26.04
CA ALA A 285 22.33 26.01 -24.81
C ALA A 285 23.48 26.57 -23.99
N ARG A 286 23.65 27.91 -24.03
CA ARG A 286 24.58 28.61 -23.14
C ARG A 286 24.32 28.15 -21.70
N PRO A 287 25.36 27.81 -20.92
CA PRO A 287 25.19 27.53 -19.50
C PRO A 287 24.70 28.82 -18.83
N ARG A 288 23.41 28.92 -18.53
CA ARG A 288 22.86 30.04 -17.76
C ARG A 288 23.04 29.78 -16.26
N THR A 289 24.23 29.40 -15.81
CA THR A 289 24.49 29.26 -14.36
C THR A 289 24.62 30.63 -13.72
N GLY A 290 23.48 31.28 -13.47
CA GLY A 290 23.39 32.47 -12.63
C GLY A 290 23.22 32.06 -11.17
N ARG A 291 23.86 32.77 -10.25
CA ARG A 291 23.65 32.67 -8.79
C ARG A 291 22.15 32.68 -8.38
N ALA A 292 21.29 33.25 -9.22
CA ALA A 292 19.83 33.29 -9.07
C ALA A 292 19.15 31.92 -9.16
N GLU A 293 19.65 30.98 -9.97
CA GLU A 293 19.05 29.63 -10.11
C GLU A 293 19.32 28.76 -8.86
N GLY A 294 20.51 28.89 -8.25
CA GLY A 294 20.83 28.25 -6.97
C GLY A 294 20.00 28.79 -5.81
N LEU A 295 19.71 30.10 -5.81
CA LEU A 295 18.80 30.72 -4.82
C LEU A 295 17.35 30.29 -5.03
N ALA A 296 16.89 30.13 -6.28
CA ALA A 296 15.52 29.69 -6.59
C ALA A 296 15.29 28.22 -6.19
N ILE A 297 16.30 27.35 -6.36
CA ILE A 297 16.26 25.96 -5.90
C ILE A 297 16.19 25.90 -4.37
N LEU A 298 17.03 26.67 -3.68
CA LEU A 298 16.99 26.77 -2.21
C LEU A 298 15.68 27.35 -1.70
N ALA A 299 15.12 28.37 -2.36
CA ALA A 299 13.85 28.99 -2.01
C ALA A 299 12.66 28.05 -2.26
N ALA A 300 12.68 27.26 -3.34
CA ALA A 300 11.64 26.29 -3.63
C ALA A 300 11.69 25.09 -2.67
N ILE A 301 12.90 24.64 -2.32
CA ILE A 301 13.11 23.70 -1.23
C ILE A 301 12.48 24.28 0.04
N PHE A 302 12.84 25.50 0.44
CA PHE A 302 12.34 26.16 1.66
C PHE A 302 10.81 26.38 1.67
N ALA A 303 10.20 26.66 0.52
CA ALA A 303 8.76 26.85 0.37
C ALA A 303 7.94 25.55 0.50
N VAL A 304 8.54 24.37 0.26
CA VAL A 304 7.94 23.06 0.58
C VAL A 304 8.20 22.67 2.04
N VAL A 305 9.36 23.08 2.60
CA VAL A 305 9.79 22.79 3.97
C VAL A 305 8.91 23.46 5.03
N ALA A 306 8.55 24.74 4.84
CA ALA A 306 7.86 25.53 5.88
C ALA A 306 6.43 25.06 6.21
N PRO A 307 5.56 24.73 5.23
CA PRO A 307 4.22 24.20 5.51
C PRO A 307 4.24 22.80 6.14
N ALA A 308 5.20 21.95 5.76
CA ALA A 308 5.35 20.61 6.33
C ALA A 308 5.76 20.67 7.81
N LEU A 309 6.73 21.52 8.17
CA LEU A 309 7.12 21.76 9.56
C LEU A 309 5.99 22.38 10.39
N HIS A 310 5.21 23.32 9.82
CA HIS A 310 4.06 23.90 10.51
C HIS A 310 2.91 22.90 10.71
N LEU A 311 2.67 21.99 9.77
CA LEU A 311 1.66 20.95 9.93
C LEU A 311 2.09 19.90 10.94
N GLU A 312 3.35 19.44 10.91
CA GLU A 312 3.83 18.46 11.89
C GLU A 312 3.84 19.02 13.31
N THR A 313 4.23 20.28 13.50
CA THR A 313 4.09 20.93 14.80
C THR A 313 2.63 21.04 15.20
N ALA A 314 1.72 21.51 14.34
CA ALA A 314 0.29 21.62 14.67
C ALA A 314 -0.38 20.27 14.99
N VAL A 315 -0.10 19.23 14.19
CA VAL A 315 -0.60 17.86 14.41
C VAL A 315 0.02 17.26 15.66
N GLY A 316 1.31 17.51 15.92
CA GLY A 316 1.99 17.08 17.14
C GLY A 316 1.36 17.67 18.41
N HIS A 317 1.02 18.96 18.41
CA HIS A 317 0.29 19.58 19.52
C HIS A 317 -1.11 18.98 19.68
N ALA A 318 -1.89 18.86 18.60
CA ALA A 318 -3.23 18.27 18.65
C ALA A 318 -3.20 16.80 19.12
N ARG A 319 -2.17 16.04 18.74
CA ARG A 319 -1.97 14.66 19.20
C ARG A 319 -1.62 14.59 20.68
N ALA A 320 -0.71 15.46 21.15
CA ALA A 320 -0.36 15.53 22.57
C ALA A 320 -1.59 15.91 23.43
N ASP A 321 -2.44 16.81 22.93
CA ASP A 321 -3.70 17.17 23.58
C ASP A 321 -4.67 15.98 23.67
N LEU A 322 -4.76 15.16 22.62
CA LEU A 322 -5.62 13.97 22.60
C LEU A 322 -5.07 12.80 23.42
N GLU A 323 -3.76 12.53 23.37
CA GLU A 323 -3.11 11.49 24.19
C GLU A 323 -3.14 11.86 25.69
N GLY A 324 -3.16 13.16 26.01
CA GLY A 324 -3.32 13.65 27.38
C GLY A 324 -4.74 13.52 27.94
N GLN A 325 -5.76 13.31 27.09
CA GLN A 325 -7.14 13.09 27.54
C GLN A 325 -7.32 11.63 27.97
N ARG A 326 -7.48 11.40 29.28
CA ARG A 326 -7.91 10.08 29.80
C ARG A 326 -9.39 9.89 29.47
N ILE A 327 -9.69 8.80 28.77
CA ILE A 327 -11.07 8.36 28.58
C ILE A 327 -11.52 7.74 29.90
N GLU A 328 -12.37 8.43 30.64
CA GLU A 328 -12.97 7.89 31.86
C GLU A 328 -14.29 7.20 31.53
N LEU A 329 -14.37 5.91 31.84
CA LEU A 329 -15.63 5.18 31.75
C LEU A 329 -16.59 5.66 32.84
N PRO A 330 -17.89 5.83 32.55
CA PRO A 330 -18.86 6.33 33.52
C PRO A 330 -19.01 5.38 34.70
N ALA A 331 -19.16 5.90 35.91
CA ALA A 331 -19.50 5.06 37.06
C ALA A 331 -20.84 4.34 36.83
N GLY A 332 -20.95 3.09 37.28
CA GLY A 332 -22.19 2.32 37.24
C GLY A 332 -23.35 3.08 37.88
N ALA A 333 -24.52 3.05 37.22
CA ALA A 333 -25.73 3.74 37.68
C ALA A 333 -26.89 2.76 37.87
N ALA A 334 -27.80 3.10 38.80
CA ALA A 334 -28.98 2.30 39.15
C ALA A 334 -28.62 0.84 39.50
N ALA A 335 -29.08 -0.14 38.72
CA ALA A 335 -28.87 -1.57 38.97
C ALA A 335 -27.52 -2.10 38.42
N TRP A 336 -26.63 -1.21 37.95
CA TRP A 336 -25.33 -1.55 37.39
C TRP A 336 -24.18 -1.07 38.29
N SER A 337 -23.18 -1.92 38.45
CA SER A 337 -21.93 -1.64 39.18
C SER A 337 -20.73 -1.79 38.24
N GLY A 338 -19.71 -0.94 38.40
CA GLY A 338 -18.54 -0.88 37.53
C GLY A 338 -18.07 0.57 37.31
N PRO A 339 -17.04 0.79 36.46
CA PRO A 339 -16.28 -0.23 35.73
C PRO A 339 -15.38 -1.05 36.67
N ARG A 340 -15.28 -2.36 36.42
CA ARG A 340 -14.28 -3.25 37.03
C ARG A 340 -13.16 -3.52 36.02
N ASP A 341 -11.91 -3.54 36.50
CA ASP A 341 -10.71 -3.91 35.73
C ASP A 341 -10.53 -5.45 35.64
N ASP A 342 -11.63 -6.17 35.42
CA ASP A 342 -11.60 -7.61 35.20
C ASP A 342 -11.15 -7.92 33.76
N ALA A 343 -10.64 -9.14 33.50
CA ALA A 343 -10.33 -9.56 32.15
C ALA A 343 -11.63 -9.60 31.31
N LEU A 344 -11.67 -8.83 30.22
CA LEU A 344 -12.80 -8.80 29.30
C LEU A 344 -13.05 -10.20 28.74
N VAL A 345 -14.29 -10.65 28.81
CA VAL A 345 -14.77 -11.87 28.13
C VAL A 345 -14.80 -11.63 26.62
N TRP A 346 -15.10 -10.40 26.20
CA TRP A 346 -15.06 -9.98 24.80
C TRP A 346 -14.05 -8.85 24.57
N ARG A 347 -13.06 -9.08 23.69
CA ARG A 347 -12.10 -8.05 23.27
C ARG A 347 -12.01 -7.97 21.75
N PRO A 348 -12.35 -6.83 21.13
CA PRO A 348 -12.19 -6.66 19.70
C PRO A 348 -10.71 -6.57 19.32
N VAL A 349 -10.38 -6.98 18.09
CA VAL A 349 -9.05 -6.78 17.52
C VAL A 349 -9.07 -5.50 16.70
N TYR A 350 -8.94 -4.38 17.41
CA TYR A 350 -8.81 -3.07 16.80
C TYR A 350 -7.35 -2.67 16.73
N SER A 351 -6.99 -1.98 15.65
CA SER A 351 -5.62 -1.53 15.43
C SER A 351 -5.64 -0.06 15.11
N GLY A 352 -4.58 0.62 15.51
CA GLY A 352 -4.41 2.02 15.16
C GLY A 352 -5.31 2.98 15.93
N PHE A 353 -5.66 2.70 17.18
CA PHE A 353 -6.25 3.69 18.09
C PHE A 353 -5.15 4.44 18.84
N ILE A 354 -5.42 5.67 19.27
CA ILE A 354 -4.47 6.51 20.04
C ILE A 354 -4.65 6.35 21.55
N ALA A 355 -5.84 5.94 21.98
CA ALA A 355 -6.16 5.60 23.36
C ALA A 355 -7.20 4.48 23.37
N GLU A 356 -7.07 3.56 24.31
CA GLU A 356 -8.10 2.57 24.61
C GLU A 356 -8.46 2.64 26.08
N GLN A 357 -9.74 2.43 26.37
CA GLN A 357 -10.23 2.18 27.71
C GLN A 357 -11.25 1.06 27.63
N ALA A 358 -11.17 0.12 28.56
CA ALA A 358 -12.15 -0.95 28.67
C ALA A 358 -12.52 -1.18 30.12
N GLY A 359 -13.64 -1.85 30.34
CA GLY A 359 -14.10 -2.20 31.67
C GLY A 359 -15.37 -3.01 31.64
N THR A 360 -15.61 -3.72 32.73
CA THR A 360 -16.76 -4.60 32.87
C THR A 360 -17.79 -4.01 33.83
N TYR A 361 -19.07 -4.05 33.43
CA TYR A 361 -20.21 -3.69 34.28
C TYR A 361 -21.00 -4.94 34.64
N GLY A 362 -21.45 -5.02 35.89
CA GLY A 362 -22.27 -6.12 36.38
C GLY A 362 -23.61 -5.63 36.94
N SER A 363 -24.67 -6.37 36.64
CA SER A 363 -26.00 -6.22 37.22
C SER A 363 -26.50 -7.56 37.73
N ALA A 364 -27.08 -7.57 38.93
CA ALA A 364 -27.67 -8.77 39.51
C ALA A 364 -28.87 -9.31 38.70
N GLN A 365 -29.51 -8.46 37.89
CA GLN A 365 -30.70 -8.82 37.10
C GLN A 365 -30.37 -9.06 35.61
N ALA A 366 -29.43 -8.30 35.06
CA ALA A 366 -29.13 -8.28 33.62
C ALA A 366 -27.80 -8.95 33.24
N GLY A 367 -27.01 -9.43 34.22
CA GLY A 367 -25.75 -10.12 33.98
C GLY A 367 -24.56 -9.18 33.79
N GLN A 368 -23.62 -9.57 32.94
CA GLN A 368 -22.36 -8.85 32.72
C GLN A 368 -22.32 -8.21 31.33
N VAL A 369 -21.80 -6.99 31.25
CA VAL A 369 -21.54 -6.28 29.99
C VAL A 369 -20.11 -5.78 29.99
N ASP A 370 -19.37 -6.13 28.95
CA ASP A 370 -18.03 -5.60 28.70
C ASP A 370 -18.13 -4.38 27.79
N VAL A 371 -17.46 -3.30 28.16
CA VAL A 371 -17.39 -2.05 27.39
C VAL A 371 -15.96 -1.86 26.91
N TYR A 372 -15.81 -1.62 25.61
CA TYR A 372 -14.54 -1.29 24.99
C TYR A 372 -14.70 0.03 24.22
N VAL A 373 -13.85 1.00 24.54
CA VAL A 373 -13.79 2.31 23.89
C VAL A 373 -12.40 2.49 23.34
N ALA A 374 -12.30 2.58 22.01
CA ALA A 374 -11.09 2.99 21.32
C ALA A 374 -11.30 4.38 20.72
N VAL A 375 -10.41 5.31 21.01
CA VAL A 375 -10.39 6.63 20.39
C VAL A 375 -9.38 6.64 19.27
N TYR A 376 -9.83 7.14 18.14
CA TYR A 376 -9.05 7.33 16.93
C TYR A 376 -8.82 8.83 16.74
N GLY A 377 -7.57 9.23 16.48
CA GLY A 377 -7.18 10.62 16.26
C GLY A 377 -6.92 10.95 14.80
N LEU A 378 -6.47 12.17 14.51
CA LEU A 378 -6.10 12.68 13.17
C LEU A 378 -4.79 12.08 12.62
N GLY A 379 -4.46 10.83 12.96
CA GLY A 379 -3.22 10.19 12.53
C GLY A 379 -3.32 9.68 11.10
N THR A 380 -2.60 10.30 10.16
CA THR A 380 -2.51 9.84 8.76
C THR A 380 -1.46 8.76 8.55
N SER A 381 -0.46 8.69 9.44
CA SER A 381 0.71 7.80 9.34
C SER A 381 0.98 7.13 10.69
N GLY A 382 0.13 6.19 11.11
CA GLY A 382 0.25 5.47 12.39
C GLY A 382 -1.10 5.17 13.04
N PRO A 383 -1.16 4.87 14.36
CA PRO A 383 -2.42 4.83 15.07
C PRO A 383 -3.18 6.16 14.93
N GLY A 384 -4.42 6.08 14.43
CA GLY A 384 -5.37 7.18 14.20
C GLY A 384 -6.48 6.84 13.19
N GLU A 385 -6.30 5.85 12.31
CA GLU A 385 -7.30 5.53 11.27
C GLU A 385 -8.47 4.68 11.81
N MET A 386 -9.64 5.29 12.01
CA MET A 386 -10.86 4.58 12.47
C MET A 386 -11.37 3.56 11.43
N ILE A 387 -11.34 3.94 10.15
CA ILE A 387 -11.81 3.08 9.04
C ILE A 387 -10.62 2.28 8.50
N THR A 388 -10.16 1.30 9.27
CA THR A 388 -9.17 0.34 8.78
C THR A 388 -9.80 -1.03 8.55
N TYR A 389 -9.48 -1.65 7.41
CA TYR A 389 -9.91 -3.02 7.06
C TYR A 389 -9.35 -4.11 8.02
N GLY A 390 -8.56 -3.72 9.02
CA GLY A 390 -7.98 -4.60 10.05
C GLY A 390 -8.82 -4.75 11.32
N ASN A 391 -9.81 -3.88 11.55
CA ASN A 391 -10.64 -3.94 12.76
C ASN A 391 -11.59 -5.15 12.69
N ARG A 392 -11.49 -6.05 13.68
CA ARG A 392 -12.37 -7.23 13.82
C ARG A 392 -13.08 -7.20 15.16
N LEU A 393 -14.31 -7.67 15.19
CA LEU A 393 -15.10 -7.73 16.43
C LEU A 393 -14.69 -8.92 17.30
N SER A 394 -14.00 -9.91 16.75
CA SER A 394 -13.46 -11.06 17.46
C SER A 394 -12.06 -11.43 16.98
N SER A 395 -11.30 -12.15 17.81
CA SER A 395 -10.00 -12.72 17.48
C SER A 395 -10.09 -13.94 16.56
N VAL A 396 -11.28 -14.55 16.43
CA VAL A 396 -11.49 -15.76 15.61
C VAL A 396 -11.61 -15.41 14.14
N GLU A 397 -10.87 -16.14 13.31
CA GLU A 397 -10.66 -15.83 11.89
C GLU A 397 -11.88 -16.13 11.00
N SER A 398 -12.83 -16.96 11.46
CA SER A 398 -14.09 -17.26 10.76
C SER A 398 -15.29 -16.52 11.37
N GLU A 399 -15.46 -15.24 11.01
CA GLU A 399 -16.64 -14.46 11.38
C GLU A 399 -17.86 -14.92 10.55
N SER A 400 -18.48 -16.04 10.90
CA SER A 400 -19.85 -16.31 10.48
C SER A 400 -20.79 -15.48 11.35
N LEU A 401 -21.20 -14.30 10.89
CA LEU A 401 -22.22 -13.51 11.57
C LEU A 401 -23.51 -14.33 11.66
N LEU A 402 -24.01 -14.61 12.87
CA LEU A 402 -25.26 -15.35 13.06
C LEU A 402 -26.46 -14.50 12.66
N ALA A 403 -26.43 -13.22 13.03
CA ALA A 403 -27.43 -12.24 12.62
C ALA A 403 -26.91 -10.81 12.82
N GLN A 404 -27.52 -9.88 12.09
CA GLN A 404 -27.28 -8.45 12.24
C GLN A 404 -28.60 -7.70 12.08
N ARG A 405 -28.91 -6.81 13.01
CA ARG A 405 -30.11 -5.95 12.94
C ARG A 405 -29.81 -4.54 13.42
N ASN A 406 -30.48 -3.56 12.83
CA ASN A 406 -30.50 -2.20 13.35
C ASN A 406 -31.69 -2.08 14.31
N LEU A 407 -31.43 -1.60 15.51
CA LEU A 407 -32.41 -1.37 16.56
C LEU A 407 -32.44 0.12 16.86
N GLU A 408 -33.62 0.66 17.11
CA GLU A 408 -33.77 2.01 17.64
C GLU A 408 -34.05 1.88 19.13
N ILE A 409 -33.14 2.38 19.97
CA ILE A 409 -33.24 2.31 21.43
C ILE A 409 -33.66 3.68 21.95
N GLU A 410 -34.71 3.71 22.76
CA GLU A 410 -35.19 4.92 23.41
C GLU A 410 -34.45 5.10 24.75
N LEU A 411 -33.60 6.12 24.82
CA LEU A 411 -32.85 6.49 26.02
C LEU A 411 -33.49 7.75 26.65
N PRO A 412 -33.25 8.03 27.94
CA PRO A 412 -33.75 9.24 28.59
C PRO A 412 -33.35 10.56 27.90
N GLY A 413 -32.28 10.54 27.09
CA GLY A 413 -31.78 11.67 26.31
C GLY A 413 -32.19 11.71 24.84
N GLY A 414 -33.02 10.77 24.36
CA GLY A 414 -33.46 10.68 22.96
C GLY A 414 -33.36 9.27 22.38
N ARG A 415 -33.71 9.14 21.09
CA ARG A 415 -33.59 7.87 20.37
C ARG A 415 -32.20 7.69 19.77
N LEU A 416 -31.65 6.50 19.91
CA LEU A 416 -30.33 6.12 19.39
C LEU A 416 -30.48 4.92 18.46
N GLU A 417 -30.00 5.04 17.22
CA GLU A 417 -29.83 3.87 16.36
C GLU A 417 -28.61 3.07 16.80
N VAL A 418 -28.82 1.78 17.06
CA VAL A 418 -27.80 0.83 17.47
C VAL A 418 -27.78 -0.34 16.50
N ARG A 419 -26.59 -0.74 16.08
CA ARG A 419 -26.39 -1.93 15.26
C ARG A 419 -26.07 -3.10 16.18
N GLU A 420 -26.99 -4.06 16.26
CA GLU A 420 -26.79 -5.29 17.00
C GLU A 420 -26.22 -6.37 16.06
N ILE A 421 -25.17 -7.04 16.52
CA ILE A 421 -24.48 -8.10 15.78
C ILE A 421 -24.40 -9.32 16.70
N LEU A 422 -24.95 -10.43 16.25
CA LEU A 422 -24.89 -11.73 16.93
C LEU A 422 -23.74 -12.53 16.30
N VAL A 423 -22.76 -12.89 17.12
CA VAL A 423 -21.60 -13.70 16.74
C VAL A 423 -21.65 -15.06 17.44
N PRO A 424 -21.17 -16.15 16.81
CA PRO A 424 -21.00 -17.41 17.49
C PRO A 424 -19.96 -17.24 18.60
N THR A 425 -20.32 -17.57 19.83
CA THR A 425 -19.34 -17.67 20.92
C THR A 425 -18.36 -18.79 20.59
N ALA A 426 -17.17 -18.40 20.13
CA ALA A 426 -16.01 -19.26 20.23
C ALA A 426 -15.48 -19.13 21.65
N LEU A 427 -15.71 -20.15 22.48
CA LEU A 427 -14.83 -20.44 23.60
C LEU A 427 -13.68 -21.30 23.09
#